data_AF-A0A527GXI8-F1
#
_entry.id   AF-A0A527GXI8-F1
#
_cell.length_a   1.000
_cell.length_b   1.000
_cell.length_c   1.000
_cell.angle_alpha   90.00
_cell.angle_beta   90.00
_cell.angle_gamma   90.00
#
_symmetry.space_group_name_H-M   'P 1'
#
loop_
_entity.id
_entity.type
_entity.pdbx_description
1 polymer ?
#
loop_
_entity_poly.entity_id
_entity_poly.type
_entity_poly.pdbx_seq_one_letter_code
_entity_poly.pdbx_strand_id
1 'polypeptide(L)'
;MSSRSSARLGRSIALHLFLTPLALIWLFPLWMMVVFSTMPDNGIFSPGIELLPHGNFIDNFNNLQRDTNFVGAIGISVSVGVTYTILSVLLTSMAGWALARYQFFG
;
A
#
# COMPACT_ATOMS: atom_id res chain seq x y z
N MET A 1 -13.57 -40.84 -2.99
CA MET A 1 -13.51 -39.46 -2.47
C MET A 1 -12.09 -38.84 -2.42
N SER A 2 -11.01 -39.58 -2.73
CA SER A 2 -9.61 -39.07 -2.68
C SER A 2 -9.15 -38.23 -3.89
N SER A 3 -9.67 -38.50 -5.10
CA SER A 3 -9.24 -37.83 -6.36
C SER A 3 -9.45 -36.31 -6.40
N ARG A 4 -10.48 -35.78 -5.72
CA ARG A 4 -10.74 -34.32 -5.67
C ARG A 4 -9.72 -33.56 -4.82
N SER A 5 -9.02 -34.23 -3.90
CA SER A 5 -8.04 -33.61 -3.01
C SER A 5 -6.72 -33.33 -3.73
N SER A 6 -6.20 -34.30 -4.48
CA SER A 6 -4.94 -34.16 -5.23
C SER A 6 -5.04 -33.13 -6.36
N ALA A 7 -6.20 -33.03 -7.03
CA ALA A 7 -6.46 -32.00 -8.03
C ALA A 7 -6.51 -30.58 -7.44
N ARG A 8 -6.98 -30.43 -6.19
CA ARG A 8 -6.97 -29.14 -5.47
C ARG A 8 -5.56 -28.77 -5.01
N LEU A 9 -4.78 -29.73 -4.53
CA LEU A 9 -3.39 -29.51 -4.11
C LEU A 9 -2.51 -29.05 -5.28
N GLY A 10 -2.59 -29.74 -6.42
CA GLY A 10 -1.84 -29.37 -7.63
C GLY A 10 -2.20 -27.97 -8.14
N ARG A 11 -3.51 -27.63 -8.16
CA ARG A 11 -3.96 -26.27 -8.51
C ARG A 11 -3.44 -25.22 -7.52
N SER A 12 -3.46 -25.51 -6.22
CA SER A 12 -2.95 -24.59 -5.20
C SER A 12 -1.45 -24.34 -5.40
N ILE A 13 -0.65 -25.38 -5.60
CA ILE A 13 0.79 -25.27 -5.83
C ILE A 13 1.06 -24.46 -7.11
N ALA A 14 0.33 -24.74 -8.20
CA ALA A 14 0.46 -23.97 -9.44
C ALA A 14 0.11 -22.49 -9.26
N LEU A 15 -0.94 -22.18 -8.49
CA LEU A 15 -1.32 -20.81 -8.17
C LEU A 15 -0.24 -20.10 -7.34
N HIS A 16 0.30 -20.74 -6.30
CA HIS A 16 1.37 -20.13 -5.50
C HIS A 16 2.64 -19.93 -6.33
N LEU A 17 3.04 -20.94 -7.12
CA LEU A 17 4.22 -20.85 -7.98
C LEU A 17 4.12 -19.71 -8.99
N PHE A 18 2.91 -19.39 -9.47
CA PHE A 18 2.67 -18.29 -10.40
C PHE A 18 2.50 -16.92 -9.69
N LEU A 19 1.74 -16.87 -8.59
CA LEU A 19 1.42 -15.63 -7.90
C LEU A 19 2.60 -15.10 -7.06
N THR A 20 3.45 -15.98 -6.51
CA THR A 20 4.62 -15.56 -5.72
C THR A 20 5.60 -14.70 -6.52
N PRO A 21 6.09 -15.09 -7.72
CA PRO A 21 6.99 -14.22 -8.48
C PRO A 21 6.30 -12.93 -8.94
N LEU A 22 5.00 -12.97 -9.25
CA LEU A 22 4.25 -11.76 -9.58
C LEU A 22 4.15 -10.79 -8.39
N ALA A 23 3.92 -11.32 -7.19
CA ALA A 23 3.94 -10.53 -5.96
C ALA A 23 5.33 -9.96 -5.67
N LEU A 24 6.41 -10.71 -5.92
CA LEU A 24 7.78 -10.20 -5.76
C LEU A 24 8.10 -9.06 -6.74
N ILE A 25 7.69 -9.19 -8.01
CA ILE A 25 7.84 -8.11 -9.00
C ILE A 25 7.07 -6.85 -8.56
N TRP A 26 5.88 -7.03 -8.00
CA TRP A 26 5.08 -5.91 -7.49
C TRP A 26 5.67 -5.28 -6.21
N LEU A 27 6.27 -6.07 -5.34
CA LEU A 27 6.94 -5.58 -4.12
C LEU A 27 8.30 -4.92 -4.41
N PHE A 28 8.96 -5.28 -5.50
CA PHE A 28 10.26 -4.73 -5.88
C PHE A 28 10.33 -3.19 -5.86
N PRO A 29 9.42 -2.42 -6.48
CA PRO A 29 9.46 -0.96 -6.40
C PRO A 29 9.33 -0.43 -4.96
N LEU A 30 8.52 -1.08 -4.12
CA LEU A 30 8.39 -0.70 -2.70
C LEU A 30 9.69 -0.96 -1.93
N TRP A 31 10.36 -2.07 -2.20
CA TRP A 31 11.69 -2.36 -1.66
C TRP A 31 12.71 -1.29 -2.07
N MET A 32 12.72 -0.92 -3.35
CA MET A 32 13.62 0.12 -3.86
C MET A 32 13.35 1.49 -3.21
N MET A 33 12.09 1.84 -2.94
CA MET A 33 11.77 3.07 -2.19
C MET A 33 12.38 3.07 -0.79
N VAL A 34 12.38 1.93 -0.08
CA VAL A 34 13.04 1.80 1.22
C VAL A 34 14.54 1.97 1.08
N VAL A 35 15.18 1.32 0.11
CA VAL A 35 16.61 1.46 -0.14
C VAL A 35 16.98 2.91 -0.44
N PHE A 36 16.26 3.58 -1.33
CA PHE A 36 16.51 4.98 -1.68
C PHE A 36 16.33 5.93 -0.49
N SER A 37 15.37 5.66 0.40
CA SER A 37 15.20 6.47 1.62
C SER A 37 16.42 6.46 2.56
N THR A 38 17.30 5.47 2.41
CA THR A 38 18.52 5.33 3.24
C THR A 38 19.80 5.82 2.55
N MET A 39 19.74 6.09 1.24
CA MET A 39 20.87 6.43 0.38
C MET A 39 21.32 7.89 0.60
N PRO A 40 22.62 8.22 0.49
CA PRO A 40 23.05 9.61 0.51
C PRO A 40 22.67 10.34 -0.79
N ASP A 41 22.53 11.67 -0.75
CA ASP A 41 22.12 12.50 -1.90
C ASP A 41 23.03 12.33 -3.13
N ASN A 42 24.32 12.08 -2.92
CA ASN A 42 25.30 11.83 -3.98
C ASN A 42 25.24 10.40 -4.55
N GLY A 43 24.66 9.45 -3.80
CA GLY A 43 24.50 8.06 -4.21
C GLY A 43 23.42 7.90 -5.28
N ILE A 44 22.35 8.71 -5.21
CA ILE A 44 21.20 8.64 -6.14
C ILE A 44 21.64 8.88 -7.60
N PHE A 45 22.70 9.66 -7.81
CA PHE A 45 23.27 9.96 -9.13
C PHE A 45 24.39 9.00 -9.56
N SER A 46 24.73 8.01 -8.73
CA SER A 46 25.72 6.98 -9.06
C SER A 46 25.11 5.98 -10.05
N PRO A 47 25.81 5.58 -11.13
CA PRO A 47 25.31 4.62 -12.11
C PRO A 47 25.22 3.16 -11.59
N GLY A 48 25.50 2.92 -10.30
CA GLY A 48 25.41 1.59 -9.68
C GLY A 48 23.98 1.23 -9.25
N ILE A 49 23.53 0.01 -9.58
CA ILE A 49 22.29 -0.54 -9.03
C ILE A 49 22.56 -0.97 -7.59
N GLU A 50 22.07 -0.20 -6.62
CA GLU A 50 22.17 -0.51 -5.20
C GLU A 50 20.86 -1.11 -4.68
N LEU A 51 20.93 -2.35 -4.17
CA LEU A 51 19.77 -3.11 -3.68
C LEU A 51 19.72 -3.23 -2.16
N LEU A 52 20.75 -2.73 -1.47
CA LEU A 52 20.90 -2.84 -0.01
C LEU A 52 20.70 -1.49 0.66
N PRO A 53 20.04 -1.44 1.83
CA PRO A 53 19.92 -0.21 2.62
C PRO A 53 21.27 0.30 3.12
N HIS A 54 21.35 1.61 3.28
CA HIS A 54 22.49 2.37 3.79
C HIS A 54 22.19 2.98 5.18
N GLY A 55 23.14 3.73 5.73
CA GLY A 55 23.06 4.28 7.10
C GLY A 55 22.37 5.64 7.25
N ASN A 56 22.01 6.34 6.18
CA ASN A 56 21.61 7.77 6.24
C ASN A 56 20.10 8.01 6.42
N PHE A 57 19.32 7.00 6.81
CA PHE A 57 17.86 7.11 6.92
C PHE A 57 17.40 8.25 7.83
N ILE A 58 18.02 8.39 9.00
CA ILE A 58 17.62 9.39 10.00
C ILE A 58 17.86 10.81 9.48
N ASP A 59 18.99 11.03 8.82
CA ASP A 59 19.33 12.33 8.26
C ASP A 59 18.40 12.70 7.10
N ASN A 60 18.12 11.75 6.21
CA ASN A 60 17.16 11.93 5.11
C ASN A 60 15.74 12.24 5.63
N PHE A 61 15.30 11.55 6.68
CA PHE A 61 14.01 11.82 7.31
C PHE A 61 13.95 13.21 7.94
N ASN A 62 15.02 13.61 8.64
CA ASN A 62 15.12 14.93 9.25
C ASN A 62 15.15 16.04 8.20
N ASN A 63 15.85 15.84 7.07
CA ASN A 63 15.89 16.77 5.95
C ASN A 63 14.50 16.91 5.31
N LEU A 64 13.85 15.78 5.01
CA LEU A 64 12.49 15.75 4.47
C LEU A 64 11.50 16.49 5.39
N GLN A 65 11.59 16.26 6.70
CA GLN A 65 10.72 16.93 7.67
C GLN A 65 10.99 18.44 7.73
N ARG A 66 12.25 18.87 7.65
CA ARG A 66 12.61 20.30 7.65
C ARG A 66 12.14 21.02 6.38
N ASP A 67 12.31 20.40 5.22
CA ASP A 67 12.05 21.05 3.94
C ASP A 67 10.58 21.07 3.55
N THR A 68 9.85 20.00 3.88
CA THR A 68 8.48 19.79 3.39
C THR A 68 7.42 19.74 4.49
N ASN A 69 7.82 19.74 5.77
CA ASN A 69 6.93 19.45 6.89
C ASN A 69 6.09 18.17 6.66
N PHE A 70 6.79 17.11 6.28
CA PHE A 70 6.21 15.82 5.90
C PHE A 70 5.21 15.25 6.91
N VAL A 71 5.52 15.27 8.21
CA VAL A 71 4.62 14.81 9.28
C VAL A 71 3.33 15.62 9.32
N GLY A 72 3.41 16.94 9.12
CA GLY A 72 2.23 17.80 9.02
C GLY A 72 1.37 17.47 7.81
N ALA A 73 1.99 17.26 6.64
CA ALA A 73 1.30 16.89 5.41
C ALA A 73 0.56 15.54 5.55
N ILE A 74 1.22 14.51 6.09
CA ILE A 74 0.59 13.22 6.40
C ILE A 74 -0.57 13.41 7.38
N GLY A 75 -0.38 14.22 8.42
CA GLY A 75 -1.42 14.50 9.40
C GLY A 75 -2.70 15.05 8.75
N ILE A 76 -2.57 15.99 7.82
CA ILE A 76 -3.70 16.54 7.05
C ILE A 76 -4.33 15.46 6.17
N SER A 77 -3.54 14.68 5.42
CA SER A 77 -4.08 13.62 4.55
C SER A 77 -4.84 12.56 5.33
N VAL A 78 -4.31 12.11 6.48
CA VAL A 78 -4.96 11.13 7.34
C VAL A 78 -6.25 11.70 7.93
N SER A 79 -6.22 12.92 8.46
CA SER A 79 -7.41 13.53 9.06
C SER A 79 -8.52 13.79 8.05
N VAL A 80 -8.18 14.28 6.85
CA VAL A 80 -9.14 14.42 5.74
C VAL A 80 -9.69 13.06 5.32
N GLY A 81 -8.82 12.06 5.13
CA GLY A 81 -9.23 10.70 4.74
C GLY A 81 -10.19 10.07 5.73
N VAL A 82 -9.87 10.08 7.02
CA VAL A 82 -10.71 9.52 8.08
C VAL A 82 -12.05 10.26 8.18
N THR A 83 -12.02 11.60 8.17
CA THR A 83 -13.25 12.40 8.24
C THR A 83 -14.16 12.10 7.06
N TYR A 84 -13.61 12.06 5.85
CA TYR A 84 -14.35 11.72 4.64
C TYR A 84 -14.94 10.31 4.71
N THR A 85 -14.16 9.31 5.12
CA THR A 85 -14.64 7.92 5.23
C THR A 85 -15.79 7.81 6.22
N ILE A 86 -15.68 8.43 7.41
CA ILE A 86 -16.75 8.38 8.42
C ILE A 86 -18.03 9.02 7.88
N LEU A 87 -17.94 10.22 7.31
CA LEU A 87 -19.11 10.92 6.76
C LEU A 87 -19.72 10.16 5.60
N SER A 88 -18.88 9.64 4.69
CA SER A 88 -19.33 8.88 3.53
C SER A 88 -20.05 7.60 3.95
N VAL A 89 -19.47 6.82 4.88
CA VAL A 89 -20.10 5.61 5.41
C VAL A 89 -21.41 5.93 6.11
N LEU A 90 -21.48 6.99 6.92
CA LEU A 90 -22.70 7.38 7.62
C LEU A 90 -23.82 7.73 6.63
N LEU A 91 -23.53 8.62 5.67
CA LEU A 91 -24.51 9.07 4.69
C LEU A 91 -24.95 7.93 3.76
N THR A 92 -24.01 7.14 3.25
CA THR A 92 -24.32 6.01 2.37
C THR A 92 -25.05 4.89 3.09
N SER A 93 -24.76 4.65 4.37
CA SER A 93 -25.50 3.68 5.19
C SER A 93 -26.93 4.14 5.45
N MET A 94 -27.15 5.43 5.76
CA MET A 94 -28.48 5.99 5.93
C MET A 94 -29.30 5.93 4.64
N ALA A 95 -28.70 6.31 3.51
CA ALA A 95 -29.33 6.22 2.20
C ALA A 95 -29.63 4.76 1.82
N GLY A 96 -28.67 3.86 2.04
CA GLY A 96 -28.85 2.43 1.79
C GLY A 96 -29.96 1.82 2.64
N TRP A 97 -30.07 2.21 3.91
CA TRP A 97 -31.17 1.78 4.78
C TRP A 97 -32.52 2.30 4.30
N ALA A 98 -32.59 3.57 3.89
CA ALA A 98 -33.81 4.16 3.38
C ALA A 98 -34.30 3.41 2.12
N LEU A 99 -33.40 3.17 1.15
CA LEU A 99 -33.65 2.40 -0.07
C LEU A 99 -34.06 0.95 0.21
N ALA A 100 -33.48 0.32 1.24
CA ALA A 100 -33.80 -1.06 1.59
C ALA A 100 -35.16 -1.19 2.31
N ARG A 101 -35.60 -0.17 3.06
CA ARG A 101 -36.77 -0.27 3.94
C ARG A 101 -38.02 0.44 3.42
N TYR A 102 -37.88 1.52 2.67
CA TYR A 102 -39.02 2.28 2.15
C TYR A 102 -39.26 1.95 0.68
N GLN A 103 -40.54 1.86 0.31
CA GLN A 103 -40.95 1.84 -1.09
C GLN A 103 -41.07 3.29 -1.56
N PHE A 104 -40.10 3.71 -2.37
CA PHE A 104 -40.18 4.99 -3.04
C PHE A 104 -41.09 4.88 -4.26
N PHE A 105 -41.89 5.92 -4.52
CA PHE A 105 -42.64 6.01 -5.76
C PHE A 105 -41.64 6.24 -6.89
N GLY A 106 -41.61 5.33 -7.87
CA GLY A 106 -40.79 5.45 -9.07
C GLY A 106 -41.40 6.42 -10.08
#